data_AF-A0A537ZVK8-F1
#
_entry.id   AF-A0A537ZVK8-F1
#
_cell.length_a   1.000
_cell.length_b   1.000
_cell.length_c   1.000
_cell.angle_alpha   90.00
_cell.angle_beta   90.00
_cell.angle_gamma   90.00
#
_symmetry.space_group_name_H-M   'P 1'
#
loop_
_entity.id
_entity.type
_entity.pdbx_description
1 polymer ?
#
loop_
_entity_poly.entity_id
_entity_poly.type
_entity_poly.pdbx_seq_one_letter_code
_entity_poly.pdbx_strand_id
1 'polypeptide(L)'
;MRRMRRTKALRDLVREAELSPQHLVQPLFVVAGEGVREQVPSMPGVERLSITELVAEATELQTVGIEAVILFGIPSEKDEAGSGAYDPEGVVQLATRALKEAHPDLVVIADVCLCEYTSHGHCGIVREGDVDNDLTVELLAKTAISHAAAGADAVAP
;
A
#
# COMPACT_ATOMS: atom_id res chain seq x y z
N MET A 1 15.49 37.01 15.44
CA MET A 1 14.92 35.64 15.46
C MET A 1 15.04 34.86 16.79
N ARG A 2 15.96 35.16 17.72
CA ARG A 2 16.11 34.32 18.94
C ARG A 2 15.04 34.50 20.02
N ARG A 3 14.31 35.64 20.04
CA ARG A 3 13.36 35.98 21.12
C ARG A 3 12.28 34.91 21.33
N MET A 4 11.63 34.45 20.26
CA MET A 4 10.57 33.42 20.33
C MET A 4 11.08 31.98 20.45
N ARG A 5 12.40 31.76 20.48
CA ARG A 5 13.00 30.41 20.53
C ARG A 5 13.60 30.04 21.89
N ARG A 6 13.52 30.97 22.88
CA ARG A 6 14.22 30.87 24.17
C ARG A 6 13.71 29.76 25.08
N THR A 7 12.42 29.45 25.04
CA THR A 7 11.79 28.45 25.92
C THR A 7 10.96 27.50 25.08
N LYS A 8 10.67 26.31 25.63
CA LYS A 8 9.74 25.35 25.01
C LYS A 8 8.37 26.01 24.76
N ALA A 9 7.81 26.68 25.78
CA ALA A 9 6.52 27.35 25.69
C ALA A 9 6.46 28.42 24.57
N LEU A 10 7.52 29.22 24.39
CA LEU A 10 7.56 30.22 23.31
C LEU A 10 7.64 29.57 21.93
N ARG A 11 8.36 28.44 21.80
CA ARG A 11 8.42 27.69 20.52
C ARG A 11 7.09 27.03 20.19
N ASP A 12 6.41 26.46 21.18
CA ASP A 12 5.10 25.84 20.99
C ASP A 12 4.03 26.90 20.63
N LEU A 13 4.08 28.10 21.23
CA LEU A 13 3.16 29.20 20.93
C LEU A 13 3.24 29.70 19.48
N VAL A 14 4.41 29.62 18.85
CA VAL A 14 4.63 30.11 17.46
C VAL A 14 4.90 28.99 16.47
N ARG A 15 4.60 27.74 16.85
CA ARG A 15 4.78 26.60 15.96
C ARG A 15 3.80 26.70 14.79
N GLU A 16 4.33 26.64 13.58
CA GLU A 16 3.53 26.74 12.35
C GLU A 16 3.11 25.37 11.80
N ALA A 17 3.83 24.31 12.16
CA ALA A 17 3.61 22.96 11.67
C ALA A 17 3.50 21.96 12.81
N GLU A 18 2.46 21.12 12.75
CA GLU A 18 2.21 20.02 13.67
C GLU A 18 2.10 18.71 12.90
N LEU A 19 2.53 17.63 13.54
CA LEU A 19 2.44 16.27 13.00
C LEU A 19 1.62 15.44 13.99
N SER A 20 0.61 14.75 13.48
CA SER A 20 -0.22 13.80 14.22
C SER A 20 -0.23 12.46 13.48
N PRO A 21 -0.58 11.34 14.14
CA PRO A 21 -0.74 10.04 13.48
C PRO A 21 -1.73 10.06 12.31
N GLN A 22 -2.74 10.93 12.34
CA GLN A 22 -3.76 11.10 11.29
C GLN A 22 -3.18 11.63 9.97
N HIS A 23 -1.98 12.22 10.01
CA HIS A 23 -1.27 12.69 8.81
C HIS A 23 -0.43 11.58 8.15
N LEU A 24 -0.40 10.37 8.72
CA LEU A 24 0.42 9.27 8.27
C LEU A 24 -0.42 8.24 7.50
N VAL A 25 0.18 7.69 6.44
CA VAL A 25 -0.29 6.50 5.75
C VAL A 25 0.76 5.41 5.95
N GLN A 26 0.36 4.25 6.45
CA GLN A 26 1.28 3.13 6.68
C GLN A 26 1.38 2.23 5.42
N PRO A 27 2.55 2.09 4.80
CA PRO A 27 2.78 1.09 3.76
C PRO A 27 2.77 -0.32 4.35
N LEU A 28 2.02 -1.23 3.72
CA LEU A 28 1.95 -2.64 4.10
C LEU A 28 2.23 -3.53 2.89
N PHE A 29 3.13 -4.50 3.07
CA PHE A 29 3.50 -5.47 2.04
C PHE A 29 2.76 -6.77 2.30
N VAL A 30 1.95 -7.22 1.36
CA VAL A 30 1.10 -8.41 1.52
C VAL A 30 1.56 -9.56 0.64
N VAL A 31 1.66 -10.75 1.22
CA VAL A 31 2.01 -12.00 0.57
C VAL A 31 0.89 -13.03 0.72
N ALA A 32 0.82 -13.98 -0.21
CA ALA A 32 -0.02 -15.16 -0.05
C ALA A 32 0.52 -16.09 1.06
N GLY A 33 -0.38 -16.86 1.68
CA GLY A 33 -0.07 -17.79 2.76
C GLY A 33 -0.81 -17.46 4.06
N GLU A 34 -0.51 -18.22 5.12
CA GLU A 34 -1.17 -18.11 6.42
C GLU A 34 -0.12 -17.97 7.52
N GLY A 35 -0.31 -17.03 8.45
CA GLY A 35 0.60 -16.79 9.58
C GLY A 35 2.00 -16.33 9.18
N VAL A 36 2.14 -15.74 7.98
CA VAL A 36 3.43 -15.26 7.47
C VAL A 36 3.72 -13.86 7.98
N ARG A 37 4.92 -13.70 8.54
CA ARG A 37 5.52 -12.43 8.94
C ARG A 37 7.03 -12.48 8.66
N GLU A 38 7.44 -12.00 7.48
CA GLU A 38 8.81 -12.12 6.96
C GLU A 38 9.51 -10.76 6.95
N GLN A 39 10.68 -10.64 7.58
CA GLN A 39 11.45 -9.40 7.55
C GLN A 39 12.01 -9.09 6.15
N VAL A 40 11.99 -7.82 5.78
CA VAL A 40 12.69 -7.31 4.59
C VAL A 40 14.13 -6.94 4.97
N PRO A 41 15.17 -7.69 4.54
CA PRO A 41 16.53 -7.51 5.06
C PRO A 41 17.13 -6.12 4.81
N SER A 42 16.75 -5.48 3.69
CA SER A 42 17.20 -4.13 3.33
C SER A 42 16.46 -3.02 4.07
N MET A 43 15.37 -3.33 4.77
CA MET A 43 14.51 -2.37 5.46
C MET A 43 14.22 -2.87 6.89
N PRO A 44 15.17 -2.73 7.83
CA PRO A 44 14.99 -3.19 9.20
C PRO A 44 13.72 -2.63 9.85
N GLY A 45 12.89 -3.51 10.41
CA GLY A 45 11.59 -3.17 11.00
C GLY A 45 10.41 -3.22 10.02
N VAL A 46 10.65 -3.53 8.74
CA VAL A 46 9.60 -3.73 7.74
C VAL A 46 9.44 -5.22 7.45
N GLU A 47 8.19 -5.65 7.37
CA GLU A 47 7.81 -7.04 7.20
C GLU A 47 6.83 -7.21 6.05
N ARG A 48 6.85 -8.39 5.44
CA ARG A 48 5.81 -8.89 4.53
C ARG A 48 4.86 -9.75 5.34
N LEU A 49 3.57 -9.47 5.21
CA LEU A 49 2.53 -10.05 6.04
C LEU A 49 1.60 -10.91 5.18
N SER A 50 1.20 -12.06 5.70
CA SER A 50 -0.02 -12.73 5.22
C SER A 50 -1.24 -11.87 5.52
N ILE A 51 -2.36 -12.13 4.84
CA ILE A 51 -3.61 -11.36 5.02
C ILE A 51 -4.06 -11.35 6.48
N THR A 52 -3.99 -12.49 7.18
CA THR A 52 -4.37 -12.58 8.60
C THR A 52 -3.50 -11.70 9.48
N GLU A 53 -2.18 -11.72 9.28
CA GLU A 53 -1.24 -10.89 10.04
C GLU A 53 -1.40 -9.39 9.70
N LEU A 54 -1.74 -9.08 8.45
CA LEU A 54 -2.01 -7.72 7.99
C LEU A 54 -3.26 -7.11 8.64
N VAL A 55 -4.32 -7.91 8.86
CA VAL A 55 -5.50 -7.47 9.62
C VAL A 55 -5.18 -7.22 11.09
N ALA A 56 -4.32 -8.06 11.69
CA ALA A 56 -3.83 -7.84 13.05
C ALA A 56 -2.99 -6.55 13.13
N GLU A 57 -2.09 -6.32 12.18
CA GLU A 57 -1.28 -5.09 12.08
C GLU A 57 -2.17 -3.85 11.97
N ALA A 58 -3.21 -3.88 11.13
CA ALA A 58 -4.17 -2.78 11.01
C ALA A 58 -4.87 -2.45 12.34
N THR A 59 -5.13 -3.46 13.18
CA THR A 59 -5.70 -3.26 14.52
C THR A 59 -4.73 -2.45 15.39
N GLU A 60 -3.46 -2.82 15.41
CA GLU A 60 -2.41 -2.11 16.17
C GLU A 60 -2.24 -0.67 15.69
N LEU A 61 -2.25 -0.44 14.37
CA LEU A 61 -2.15 0.89 13.77
C LEU A 61 -3.27 1.83 14.22
N GLN A 62 -4.50 1.34 14.28
CA GLN A 62 -5.62 2.14 14.77
C GLN A 62 -5.48 2.49 16.26
N THR A 63 -4.90 1.61 17.08
CA THR A 63 -4.68 1.93 18.51
C THR A 63 -3.73 3.12 18.72
N VAL A 64 -2.81 3.36 17.77
CA VAL A 64 -1.88 4.50 17.79
C VAL A 64 -2.37 5.70 16.96
N GLY A 65 -3.58 5.62 16.40
CA GLY A 65 -4.25 6.70 15.67
C GLY A 65 -3.89 6.82 14.19
N ILE A 66 -3.30 5.77 13.59
CA ILE A 66 -3.08 5.71 12.14
C ILE A 66 -4.32 5.09 11.49
N GLU A 67 -4.98 5.84 10.63
CA GLU A 67 -6.29 5.48 10.04
C GLU A 67 -6.22 5.16 8.55
N ALA A 68 -5.02 5.20 7.94
CA ALA A 68 -4.81 4.96 6.53
C ALA A 68 -3.64 4.03 6.26
N VAL A 69 -3.83 3.10 5.31
CA VAL A 69 -2.80 2.18 4.83
C VAL A 69 -2.69 2.24 3.31
N ILE A 70 -1.51 1.95 2.78
CA ILE A 70 -1.30 1.69 1.36
C ILE A 70 -0.77 0.27 1.15
N LEU A 71 -1.43 -0.49 0.29
CA LEU A 71 -1.13 -1.91 0.06
C LEU A 71 -0.19 -2.10 -1.13
N PHE A 72 0.84 -2.91 -0.91
CA PHE A 72 1.74 -3.42 -1.95
C PHE A 72 1.66 -4.95 -2.00
N GLY A 73 1.19 -5.49 -3.13
CA GLY A 73 1.04 -6.93 -3.33
C GLY A 73 2.33 -7.60 -3.77
N ILE A 74 2.64 -8.75 -3.18
CA ILE A 74 3.74 -9.62 -3.63
C ILE A 74 3.10 -10.93 -4.11
N PRO A 75 2.88 -11.09 -5.42
CA PRO A 75 2.19 -12.25 -5.96
C PRO A 75 3.09 -13.49 -5.89
N SER A 76 2.48 -14.67 -5.82
CA SER A 76 3.20 -15.96 -5.87
C SER A 76 3.76 -16.26 -7.25
N GLU A 77 3.10 -15.75 -8.30
CA GLU A 77 3.47 -15.96 -9.69
C GLU A 77 3.49 -14.63 -10.45
N LYS A 78 4.33 -14.56 -11.47
CA LYS A 78 4.49 -13.39 -12.35
C LYS A 78 4.40 -13.83 -13.80
N ASP A 79 3.86 -12.98 -14.65
CA ASP A 79 3.79 -13.22 -16.10
C ASP A 79 4.14 -11.96 -16.89
N GLU A 80 4.24 -12.06 -18.21
CA GLU A 80 4.60 -10.92 -19.06
C GLU A 80 3.51 -9.83 -19.13
N ALA A 81 2.28 -10.14 -18.74
CA ALA A 81 1.14 -9.24 -18.80
C ALA A 81 0.82 -8.56 -17.46
N GLY A 82 1.47 -8.97 -16.37
CA GLY A 82 1.12 -8.56 -15.01
C GLY A 82 -0.29 -8.98 -14.60
N SER A 83 -0.78 -10.14 -15.05
CA SER A 83 -2.21 -10.46 -14.95
C SER A 83 -2.75 -10.56 -13.51
N GLY A 84 -1.89 -10.91 -12.56
CA GLY A 84 -2.22 -10.93 -11.14
C GLY A 84 -2.57 -9.55 -10.55
N ALA A 85 -2.20 -8.45 -11.20
CA ALA A 85 -2.52 -7.10 -10.74
C ALA A 85 -4.03 -6.83 -10.75
N TYR A 86 -4.74 -7.37 -11.75
CA TYR A 86 -6.17 -7.15 -11.96
C TYR A 86 -7.04 -8.40 -11.74
N ASP A 87 -6.46 -9.50 -11.23
CA ASP A 87 -7.22 -10.68 -10.82
C ASP A 87 -8.13 -10.35 -9.61
N PRO A 88 -9.45 -10.61 -9.68
CA PRO A 88 -10.36 -10.45 -8.53
C PRO A 88 -9.93 -11.22 -7.28
N GLU A 89 -9.19 -12.33 -7.45
CA GLU A 89 -8.62 -13.16 -6.39
C GLU A 89 -7.12 -12.90 -6.17
N GLY A 90 -6.62 -11.78 -6.70
CA GLY A 90 -5.27 -11.29 -6.44
C GLY A 90 -5.05 -10.94 -4.97
N VAL A 91 -3.78 -10.96 -4.54
CA VAL A 91 -3.41 -10.78 -3.13
C VAL A 91 -3.86 -9.43 -2.56
N VAL A 92 -3.78 -8.35 -3.36
CA VAL A 92 -4.22 -7.01 -2.94
C VAL A 92 -5.74 -6.95 -2.80
N GLN A 93 -6.47 -7.56 -3.72
CA GLN A 93 -7.93 -7.62 -3.72
C GLN A 93 -8.45 -8.38 -2.50
N LEU A 94 -7.87 -9.56 -2.23
CA LEU A 94 -8.20 -10.36 -1.04
C LEU A 94 -7.85 -9.62 0.25
N ALA A 95 -6.68 -8.98 0.32
CA ALA A 95 -6.26 -8.20 1.48
C ALA A 95 -7.17 -6.99 1.73
N THR A 96 -7.55 -6.28 0.67
CA THR A 96 -8.48 -5.15 0.72
C THR A 96 -9.82 -5.58 1.30
N ARG A 97 -10.41 -6.67 0.79
CA ARG A 97 -11.68 -7.20 1.30
C ARG A 97 -11.58 -7.55 2.80
N ALA A 98 -10.53 -8.26 3.20
CA ALA A 98 -10.32 -8.64 4.58
C ALA A 98 -10.16 -7.43 5.52
N LEU A 99 -9.41 -6.40 5.08
CA LEU A 99 -9.27 -5.16 5.82
C LEU A 99 -10.59 -4.41 5.97
N LYS A 100 -11.36 -4.25 4.87
CA LYS A 100 -12.64 -3.54 4.93
C LYS A 100 -13.69 -4.32 5.73
N GLU A 101 -13.61 -5.64 5.78
CA GLU A 101 -14.49 -6.47 6.63
C GLU A 101 -14.15 -6.29 8.12
N ALA A 102 -12.87 -6.35 8.48
CA ALA A 102 -12.44 -6.24 9.88
C ALA A 102 -12.44 -4.80 10.41
N HIS A 103 -12.10 -3.84 9.55
CA HIS A 103 -11.92 -2.42 9.87
C HIS A 103 -12.63 -1.53 8.82
N PRO A 104 -13.97 -1.44 8.85
CA PRO A 104 -14.74 -0.73 7.83
C PRO A 104 -14.35 0.74 7.63
N ASP A 105 -13.91 1.40 8.71
CA ASP A 105 -13.51 2.81 8.74
C ASP A 105 -12.03 3.05 8.37
N LEU A 106 -11.22 1.99 8.24
CA LEU A 106 -9.83 2.13 7.79
C LEU A 106 -9.80 2.57 6.33
N VAL A 107 -9.04 3.63 6.02
CA VAL A 107 -8.79 4.06 4.65
C VAL A 107 -7.78 3.13 4.01
N VAL A 108 -8.21 2.38 2.99
CA VAL A 108 -7.37 1.46 2.22
C VAL A 108 -7.04 2.08 0.88
N ILE A 109 -5.75 2.41 0.69
CA ILE A 109 -5.19 2.84 -0.58
C ILE A 109 -4.54 1.63 -1.26
N ALA A 110 -4.82 1.40 -2.52
CA ALA A 110 -4.18 0.34 -3.30
C ALA A 110 -3.21 0.93 -4.32
N ASP A 111 -1.95 0.48 -4.28
CA ASP A 111 -0.96 0.79 -5.32
C ASP A 111 -1.41 0.21 -6.67
N VAL A 112 -1.31 1.00 -7.74
CA VAL A 112 -1.70 0.59 -9.10
C VAL A 112 -0.46 0.59 -9.98
N CYS A 113 0.23 -0.54 -9.99
CA CYS A 113 1.41 -0.76 -10.83
C CYS A 113 1.44 -2.20 -11.35
N LEU A 114 2.33 -2.47 -12.32
CA LEU A 114 2.58 -3.81 -12.85
C LEU A 114 3.95 -4.38 -12.47
N CYS A 115 4.83 -3.64 -11.79
CA CYS A 115 6.21 -4.10 -11.55
C CYS A 115 6.29 -5.31 -10.61
N GLU A 116 5.40 -5.42 -9.62
CA GLU A 116 5.35 -6.57 -8.73
C GLU A 116 4.81 -7.82 -9.44
N TYR A 117 4.04 -7.65 -10.51
CA TYR A 117 3.29 -8.71 -11.19
C TYR A 117 3.93 -9.16 -12.51
N THR A 118 4.78 -8.32 -13.11
CA THR A 118 5.45 -8.67 -14.36
C THR A 118 6.71 -9.49 -14.15
N SER A 119 6.93 -10.49 -15.00
CA SER A 119 8.14 -11.33 -15.01
C SER A 119 9.42 -10.52 -15.22
N HIS A 120 9.35 -9.45 -16.03
CA HIS A 120 10.46 -8.54 -16.31
C HIS A 120 10.60 -7.41 -15.28
N GLY A 121 9.63 -7.20 -14.38
CA GLY A 121 9.71 -6.23 -13.29
C GLY A 121 9.58 -4.76 -13.69
N HIS A 122 8.98 -4.46 -14.85
CA HIS A 122 8.73 -3.07 -15.28
C HIS A 122 7.30 -2.67 -14.91
N CYS A 123 7.08 -1.37 -14.73
CA CYS A 123 5.76 -0.81 -14.38
C CYS A 123 4.71 -0.90 -15.50
N GLY A 124 4.99 -1.61 -16.58
CA GLY A 124 4.18 -1.64 -17.80
C GLY A 124 4.56 -2.76 -18.75
N ILE A 125 3.79 -2.92 -19.83
CA ILE A 125 4.02 -3.96 -20.83
C ILE A 125 5.24 -3.61 -21.69
N VAL A 126 6.20 -4.53 -21.79
CA VAL A 126 7.39 -4.34 -22.61
C VAL A 126 7.15 -4.80 -24.05
N ARG A 127 7.41 -3.92 -25.02
CA ARG A 127 7.42 -4.21 -26.46
C ARG A 127 8.64 -3.58 -27.09
N GLU A 128 9.31 -4.34 -27.96
CA GLU A 128 10.48 -3.86 -28.71
C GLU A 128 11.60 -3.28 -27.81
N GLY A 129 11.67 -3.73 -26.55
CA GLY A 129 12.67 -3.30 -25.57
C GLY A 129 12.33 -2.04 -24.77
N ASP A 130 11.11 -1.50 -24.92
CA ASP A 130 10.63 -0.35 -24.15
C ASP A 130 9.22 -0.60 -23.59
N VAL A 131 8.78 0.21 -22.63
CA VAL A 131 7.45 0.11 -22.03
C VAL A 131 6.42 0.79 -22.95
N ASP A 132 5.43 0.02 -23.41
CA ASP A 132 4.30 0.52 -24.18
C ASP A 132 3.34 1.26 -23.24
N ASN A 133 3.38 2.60 -23.28
CA ASN A 133 2.61 3.47 -22.40
C ASN A 133 1.10 3.22 -22.51
N ASP A 134 0.56 3.21 -23.73
CA ASP A 134 -0.89 3.23 -23.94
C ASP A 134 -1.50 1.89 -23.54
N LEU A 135 -0.84 0.78 -23.91
CA LEU A 135 -1.24 -0.55 -23.46
C LEU A 135 -1.11 -0.70 -21.94
N THR A 136 -0.08 -0.10 -21.34
CA THR A 136 0.10 -0.10 -19.89
C THR A 136 -1.05 0.63 -19.19
N VAL A 137 -1.42 1.82 -19.66
CA VAL A 137 -2.54 2.60 -19.09
C VAL A 137 -3.85 1.81 -19.14
N GLU A 138 -4.12 1.05 -20.21
CA GLU A 138 -5.30 0.18 -20.28
C GLU A 138 -5.31 -0.90 -19.18
N LEU A 139 -4.15 -1.48 -18.86
CA LEU A 139 -4.04 -2.47 -17.79
C LEU A 139 -4.09 -1.84 -16.40
N LEU A 140 -3.45 -0.69 -16.19
CA LEU A 140 -3.55 0.07 -14.94
C LEU A 140 -5.00 0.46 -14.65
N ALA A 141 -5.79 0.82 -15.67
CA ALA A 141 -7.21 1.07 -15.52
C ALA A 141 -7.98 -0.18 -15.05
N LYS A 142 -7.66 -1.37 -15.60
CA LYS A 142 -8.26 -2.65 -15.14
C LYS A 142 -7.87 -2.96 -13.69
N THR A 143 -6.61 -2.75 -13.32
CA THR A 143 -6.09 -2.91 -11.95
C THR A 143 -6.83 -1.99 -10.98
N ALA A 144 -6.96 -0.71 -11.31
CA ALA A 144 -7.68 0.27 -10.50
C ALA A 144 -9.15 -0.12 -10.30
N ILE A 145 -9.84 -0.57 -11.36
CA ILE A 145 -11.23 -1.06 -11.26
C ILE A 145 -11.31 -2.30 -10.36
N SER A 146 -10.36 -3.23 -10.49
CA SER A 146 -10.28 -4.45 -9.67
C SER A 146 -10.10 -4.12 -8.18
N HIS A 147 -9.21 -3.17 -7.86
CA HIS A 147 -9.00 -2.69 -6.48
C HIS A 147 -10.23 -1.97 -5.92
N ALA A 148 -10.85 -1.08 -6.70
CA ALA A 148 -12.08 -0.40 -6.28
C ALA A 148 -13.23 -1.39 -6.04
N ALA A 149 -13.38 -2.42 -6.89
CA ALA A 149 -14.38 -3.47 -6.70
C ALA A 149 -14.13 -4.32 -5.45
N ALA A 150 -12.88 -4.46 -5.01
CA ALA A 150 -12.51 -5.12 -3.76
C ALA A 150 -12.77 -4.25 -2.50
N GLY A 151 -13.03 -2.95 -2.68
CA GLY A 151 -13.36 -2.02 -1.59
C GLY A 151 -12.27 -1.01 -1.24
N ALA A 152 -11.25 -0.81 -2.09
CA ALA A 152 -10.25 0.22 -1.87
C ALA A 152 -10.91 1.61 -1.90
N ASP A 153 -10.56 2.47 -0.94
CA ASP A 153 -11.09 3.83 -0.81
C ASP A 153 -10.37 4.80 -1.77
N ALA A 154 -9.11 4.51 -2.11
CA ALA A 154 -8.34 5.23 -3.11
C ALA A 154 -7.42 4.28 -3.89
N VAL A 155 -7.06 4.69 -5.10
CA VAL A 155 -6.05 4.03 -5.94
C VAL A 155 -4.88 4.98 -6.16
N ALA A 156 -3.66 4.44 -6.18
CA ALA A 156 -2.42 5.20 -6.31
C ALA A 156 -1.58 4.65 -7.48
N PRO A 157 -1.81 5.14 -8.72
CA PRO A 157 -1.03 4.78 -9.90
C PRO A 157 0.31 5.53 -10.00
#